data_AF-A0A2N5YUY1-F1
#
_entry.id   AF-A0A2N5YUY1-F1
#
_cell.length_a   1.000
_cell.length_b   1.000
_cell.length_c   1.000
_cell.angle_alpha   90.00
_cell.angle_beta   90.00
_cell.angle_gamma   90.00
#
_symmetry.space_group_name_H-M   'P 1'
#
loop_
_entity.id
_entity.type
_entity.pdbx_description
1 polymer ?
#
loop_
_entity_poly.entity_id
_entity_poly.type
_entity_poly.pdbx_seq_one_letter_code
_entity_poly.pdbx_strand_id
1 'polypeptide(L)'
;MNKKHYQRTDVSIVREILKVTAFCDSKTINQKMVLGFIQQINKVEICLDGFENELQQKIKQLNFAEFGIKSVKDANVTIVQNVFKQCEMMLIIPKRIYELSEKIEFPIPVTKIDRMFLSFIGDLYERLKIKAENVINETASSKDIELYARKNIQLLQRIFLEARNEMKEVCVNGESFKFFRIYVFNVLIYHLILFYQNMFSGFFIEEKQTKSQLRHDLYNSIEFNNLMEPFSNYNSIKKPESDDEIGTFVWKGKKNVLATLFYDLRQENLLEVKNIDICLLLNKYFVDDKGIPISIATIETCLKDYRPDKRSKGNDRIDTDKYS
;
A
#
# COMPACT_ATOMS: atom_id res chain seq x y z
N MET A 1 33.24 -4.63 -15.40
CA MET A 1 33.55 -5.21 -14.07
C MET A 1 32.26 -5.31 -13.26
N ASN A 2 31.81 -6.53 -12.95
CA ASN A 2 30.70 -6.73 -12.01
C ASN A 2 31.13 -6.27 -10.61
N LYS A 3 30.41 -5.32 -10.03
CA LYS A 3 30.63 -4.90 -8.63
C LYS A 3 30.39 -6.11 -7.72
N LYS A 4 31.29 -6.32 -6.74
CA LYS A 4 31.11 -7.35 -5.71
C LYS A 4 29.81 -7.08 -4.93
N HIS A 5 29.17 -8.11 -4.38
CA HIS A 5 27.81 -7.98 -3.79
C HIS A 5 27.72 -6.88 -2.72
N TYR A 6 28.71 -6.79 -1.84
CA TYR A 6 28.78 -5.77 -0.79
C TYR A 6 28.97 -4.32 -1.29
N GLN A 7 29.40 -4.12 -2.54
CA GLN A 7 29.58 -2.78 -3.12
C GLN A 7 28.28 -2.20 -3.70
N ARG A 8 27.20 -2.99 -3.75
CA ARG A 8 25.91 -2.60 -4.32
C ARG A 8 25.16 -1.62 -3.40
N THR A 9 24.12 -0.99 -3.92
CA THR A 9 23.20 -0.14 -3.15
C THR A 9 21.79 -0.63 -3.43
N ASP A 10 21.44 -1.81 -2.93
CA ASP A 10 20.23 -2.50 -3.39
C ASP A 10 18.96 -1.70 -3.09
N VAL A 11 18.96 -0.90 -2.02
CA VAL A 11 17.84 -0.05 -1.63
C VAL A 11 17.64 1.17 -2.55
N SER A 12 18.51 1.42 -3.54
CA SER A 12 18.30 2.50 -4.53
C SER A 12 17.02 2.32 -5.32
N ILE A 13 16.59 1.07 -5.48
CA ILE A 13 15.34 0.66 -6.10
C ILE A 13 14.10 1.28 -5.40
N VAL A 14 14.19 1.53 -4.09
CA VAL A 14 13.12 2.17 -3.32
C VAL A 14 12.94 3.60 -3.82
N ARG A 15 14.02 4.32 -4.09
CA ARG A 15 13.93 5.67 -4.68
C ARG A 15 13.28 5.65 -6.08
N GLU A 16 13.54 4.61 -6.86
CA GLU A 16 12.92 4.48 -8.19
C GLU A 16 11.40 4.38 -8.07
N ILE A 17 10.87 3.65 -7.08
CA ILE A 17 9.42 3.55 -6.84
C ILE A 17 8.80 4.91 -6.53
N LEU A 18 9.45 5.72 -5.70
CA LEU A 18 8.97 7.08 -5.40
C LEU A 18 8.89 7.95 -6.66
N LYS A 19 9.80 7.73 -7.62
CA LYS A 19 9.86 8.46 -8.89
C LYS A 19 8.96 7.88 -9.98
N VAL A 20 8.56 6.62 -9.87
CA VAL A 20 7.64 5.98 -10.81
C VAL A 20 6.23 6.50 -10.50
N THR A 21 5.96 7.68 -11.05
CA THR A 21 4.65 8.34 -11.13
C THR A 21 3.56 7.35 -11.54
N ALA A 22 3.88 6.40 -12.43
CA ALA A 22 2.92 5.43 -12.95
C ALA A 22 2.23 4.53 -11.91
N PHE A 23 2.80 4.28 -10.72
CA PHE A 23 2.11 3.49 -9.69
C PHE A 23 1.42 4.38 -8.66
N CYS A 24 2.07 5.45 -8.19
CA CYS A 24 1.48 6.37 -7.22
C CYS A 24 0.35 7.21 -7.84
N ASP A 25 0.43 7.56 -9.12
CA ASP A 25 -0.52 8.44 -9.81
C ASP A 25 -1.56 7.70 -10.65
N SER A 26 -1.39 6.38 -10.90
CA SER A 26 -2.36 5.66 -11.74
C SER A 26 -3.66 5.37 -11.01
N LYS A 27 -4.77 5.71 -11.68
CA LYS A 27 -6.15 5.36 -11.28
C LYS A 27 -6.58 3.97 -11.74
N THR A 28 -5.76 3.27 -12.53
CA THR A 28 -6.06 1.91 -13.02
C THR A 28 -4.83 1.01 -12.91
N ILE A 29 -4.93 -0.08 -12.14
CA ILE A 29 -3.85 -1.06 -11.96
C ILE A 29 -4.47 -2.46 -11.96
N ASN A 30 -3.85 -3.35 -12.72
CA ASN A 30 -4.16 -4.78 -12.72
C ASN A 30 -2.90 -5.61 -12.42
N GLN A 31 -3.09 -6.90 -12.17
CA GLN A 31 -2.01 -7.80 -11.77
C GLN A 31 -0.90 -7.94 -12.82
N LYS A 32 -1.24 -7.86 -14.12
CA LYS A 32 -0.25 -7.89 -15.21
C LYS A 32 0.63 -6.63 -15.18
N MET A 33 0.04 -5.47 -14.89
CA MET A 33 0.81 -4.22 -14.71
C MET A 33 1.72 -4.31 -13.49
N VAL A 34 1.25 -4.85 -12.36
CA VAL A 34 2.09 -5.06 -11.16
C VAL A 34 3.32 -5.90 -11.50
N LEU A 35 3.13 -7.04 -12.16
CA LEU A 35 4.24 -7.89 -12.59
C LEU A 35 5.16 -7.14 -13.57
N GLY A 36 4.61 -6.37 -14.50
CA GLY A 36 5.38 -5.53 -15.42
C GLY A 36 6.27 -4.50 -14.70
N PHE A 37 5.76 -3.84 -13.66
CA PHE A 37 6.55 -2.92 -12.84
C PHE A 37 7.64 -3.65 -12.06
N ILE A 38 7.33 -4.80 -11.45
CA ILE A 38 8.32 -5.64 -10.76
C ILE A 38 9.42 -6.03 -11.72
N GLN A 39 9.07 -6.46 -12.93
CA GLN A 39 10.00 -6.83 -13.98
C GLN A 39 10.87 -5.67 -14.42
N GLN A 40 10.29 -4.49 -14.65
CA GLN A 40 11.03 -3.29 -15.05
C GLN A 40 12.06 -2.89 -13.99
N ILE A 41 11.66 -2.87 -12.73
CA ILE A 41 12.44 -2.34 -11.60
C ILE A 41 13.49 -3.35 -11.13
N ASN A 42 13.21 -4.65 -11.21
CA ASN A 42 14.12 -5.71 -10.76
C ASN A 42 14.82 -6.47 -11.90
N LYS A 43 14.73 -5.99 -13.15
CA LYS A 43 15.48 -6.57 -14.26
C LYS A 43 16.98 -6.40 -14.01
N VAL A 44 17.73 -7.49 -14.12
CA VAL A 44 19.19 -7.44 -14.06
C VAL A 44 19.76 -7.69 -15.44
N GLU A 45 20.70 -6.83 -15.84
CA GLU A 45 21.44 -6.95 -17.08
C GLU A 45 22.90 -7.27 -16.76
N ILE A 46 23.39 -8.41 -17.26
CA ILE A 46 24.78 -8.83 -17.10
C ILE A 46 25.41 -8.90 -18.49
N CYS A 47 26.42 -8.07 -18.74
CA CYS A 47 27.23 -8.18 -19.96
C CYS A 47 28.19 -9.36 -19.79
N LEU A 48 28.21 -10.26 -20.77
CA LEU A 48 29.03 -11.46 -20.76
C LEU A 48 29.87 -11.50 -22.02
N ASP A 49 31.13 -11.89 -21.81
CA ASP A 49 32.05 -12.25 -22.87
C ASP A 49 32.12 -13.79 -22.93
N GLY A 50 32.04 -14.37 -24.12
CA GLY A 50 32.13 -15.81 -24.36
C GLY A 50 31.15 -16.31 -25.43
N PHE A 51 31.24 -17.61 -25.74
CA PHE A 51 30.31 -18.28 -26.66
C PHE A 51 29.07 -18.80 -25.92
N GLU A 52 27.95 -18.99 -26.62
CA GLU A 52 26.64 -19.39 -26.06
C GLU A 52 26.71 -20.60 -25.10
N ASN A 53 27.53 -21.62 -25.40
CA ASN A 53 27.72 -22.79 -24.55
C ASN A 53 28.38 -22.47 -23.20
N GLU A 54 29.33 -21.51 -23.18
CA GLU A 54 29.97 -21.04 -21.94
C GLU A 54 28.99 -20.22 -21.11
N LEU A 55 28.09 -19.47 -21.75
CA LEU A 55 27.04 -18.71 -21.07
C LEU A 55 26.06 -19.64 -20.35
N GLN A 56 25.65 -20.74 -20.97
CA GLN A 56 24.78 -21.72 -20.33
C GLN A 56 25.40 -22.35 -19.08
N GLN A 57 26.71 -22.60 -19.09
CA GLN A 57 27.43 -23.06 -17.90
C GLN A 57 27.50 -21.96 -16.82
N LYS A 58 27.77 -20.72 -17.22
CA LYS A 58 27.75 -19.56 -16.30
C LYS A 58 26.38 -19.39 -15.64
N ILE A 59 25.27 -19.54 -16.37
CA ILE A 59 23.91 -19.45 -15.81
C ILE A 59 23.71 -20.46 -14.66
N LYS A 60 24.17 -21.70 -14.84
CA LYS A 60 24.03 -22.76 -13.81
C LYS A 60 24.82 -22.47 -12.54
N GLN A 61 25.86 -21.64 -12.63
CA GLN A 61 26.71 -21.25 -11.50
C GLN A 61 26.26 -19.93 -10.85
N LEU A 62 25.27 -19.22 -11.42
CA LEU A 62 24.81 -17.96 -10.85
C LEU A 62 24.06 -18.18 -9.54
N ASN A 63 24.43 -17.38 -8.55
CA ASN A 63 23.67 -17.24 -7.33
C ASN A 63 22.53 -16.22 -7.53
N PHE A 64 21.31 -16.72 -7.73
CA PHE A 64 20.12 -15.88 -7.96
C PHE A 64 19.72 -15.04 -6.74
N ALA A 65 20.15 -15.42 -5.53
CA ALA A 65 19.85 -14.66 -4.32
C ALA A 65 20.50 -13.27 -4.36
N GLU A 66 21.64 -13.12 -5.05
CA GLU A 66 22.26 -11.81 -5.31
C GLU A 66 21.34 -10.82 -6.03
N PHE A 67 20.37 -11.32 -6.77
CA PHE A 67 19.42 -10.53 -7.55
C PHE A 67 18.06 -10.44 -6.85
N GLY A 68 17.94 -10.95 -5.62
CA GLY A 68 16.68 -10.99 -4.88
C GLY A 68 15.70 -12.02 -5.43
N ILE A 69 16.20 -13.17 -5.91
CA ILE A 69 15.37 -14.24 -6.47
C ILE A 69 15.62 -15.52 -5.65
N LYS A 70 14.57 -16.09 -5.04
CA LYS A 70 14.61 -17.28 -4.18
C LYS A 70 15.00 -18.55 -4.95
N SER A 71 14.57 -18.68 -6.20
CA SER A 71 14.82 -19.86 -7.03
C SER A 71 14.96 -19.50 -8.50
N VAL A 72 15.80 -20.25 -9.23
CA VAL A 72 15.94 -20.13 -10.71
C VAL A 72 14.59 -20.20 -11.43
N LYS A 73 13.65 -20.99 -10.90
CA LYS A 73 12.29 -21.14 -11.47
C LYS A 73 11.47 -19.85 -11.41
N ASP A 74 11.80 -18.95 -10.50
CA ASP A 74 11.13 -17.66 -10.31
C ASP A 74 11.63 -16.58 -11.28
N ALA A 75 12.51 -16.92 -12.23
CA ALA A 75 13.07 -15.99 -13.21
C ALA A 75 13.00 -16.51 -14.65
N ASN A 76 12.93 -15.59 -15.59
CA ASN A 76 13.31 -15.78 -16.98
C ASN A 76 14.77 -15.36 -17.13
N VAL A 77 15.56 -16.20 -17.78
CA VAL A 77 16.92 -15.86 -18.20
C VAL A 77 16.95 -15.90 -19.72
N THR A 78 17.24 -14.77 -20.34
CA THR A 78 17.34 -14.67 -21.81
C THR A 78 18.66 -14.02 -22.17
N ILE A 79 19.31 -14.52 -23.21
CA ILE A 79 20.53 -13.92 -23.77
C ILE A 79 20.12 -13.10 -24.98
N VAL A 80 20.50 -11.83 -24.99
CA VAL A 80 20.25 -10.91 -26.11
C VAL A 80 21.55 -10.27 -26.56
N GLN A 81 21.72 -10.05 -27.86
CA GLN A 81 22.89 -9.35 -28.37
C GLN A 81 22.74 -7.85 -28.11
N ASN A 82 23.68 -7.26 -27.37
CA ASN A 82 23.74 -5.82 -27.20
C ASN A 82 24.58 -5.21 -28.33
N VAL A 83 23.88 -4.72 -29.36
CA VAL A 83 24.50 -4.16 -30.57
C VAL A 83 25.41 -2.95 -30.27
N PHE A 84 25.07 -2.17 -29.24
CA PHE A 84 25.84 -0.97 -28.85
C PHE A 84 27.13 -1.31 -28.10
N LYS A 85 27.10 -2.35 -27.26
CA LYS A 85 28.25 -2.79 -26.47
C LYS A 85 29.06 -3.91 -27.14
N GLN A 86 28.59 -4.38 -28.29
CA GLN A 86 29.17 -5.50 -29.04
C GLN A 86 29.40 -6.74 -28.16
N CYS A 87 28.47 -7.03 -27.24
CA CYS A 87 28.56 -8.15 -26.32
C CYS A 87 27.22 -8.87 -26.17
N GLU A 88 27.26 -10.09 -25.63
CA GLU A 88 26.05 -10.80 -25.23
C GLU A 88 25.61 -10.30 -23.85
N MET A 89 24.32 -10.02 -23.71
CA MET A 89 23.72 -9.54 -22.48
C MET A 89 22.74 -10.59 -21.97
N MET A 90 23.02 -11.10 -20.77
CA MET A 90 22.07 -11.91 -20.04
C MET A 90 21.09 -10.99 -19.31
N LEU A 91 19.80 -11.19 -19.58
CA LEU A 91 18.70 -10.55 -18.89
C LEU A 91 18.09 -11.54 -17.91
N ILE A 92 18.07 -11.17 -16.62
CA ILE A 92 17.37 -11.90 -15.57
C ILE A 92 16.11 -11.10 -15.22
N ILE A 93 14.94 -11.69 -15.48
CA ILE A 93 13.63 -11.03 -15.36
C ILE A 93 12.76 -11.84 -14.39
N PRO A 94 12.28 -11.24 -13.29
CA PRO A 94 11.39 -11.95 -12.37
C PRO A 94 10.08 -12.42 -13.02
N LYS A 95 9.65 -13.63 -12.66
CA LYS A 95 8.34 -14.20 -13.04
C LYS A 95 7.32 -14.16 -11.90
N ARG A 96 7.81 -14.19 -10.67
CA ARG A 96 7.00 -14.40 -9.48
C ARG A 96 7.00 -13.15 -8.61
N ILE A 97 5.82 -12.83 -8.09
CA ILE A 97 5.60 -11.83 -7.03
C ILE A 97 5.75 -12.55 -5.69
N TYR A 98 6.63 -12.07 -4.82
CA TYR A 98 6.77 -12.60 -3.47
C TYR A 98 5.78 -11.94 -2.51
N GLU A 99 5.09 -12.78 -1.75
CA GLU A 99 4.23 -12.31 -0.66
C GLU A 99 5.09 -11.88 0.51
N LEU A 100 4.71 -10.76 1.13
CA LEU A 100 5.36 -10.25 2.33
C LEU A 100 5.21 -11.26 3.47
N SER A 101 6.32 -11.84 3.91
CA SER A 101 6.35 -12.81 5.00
C SER A 101 6.31 -12.16 6.39
N GLU A 102 6.70 -10.88 6.47
CA GLU A 102 6.79 -10.15 7.72
C GLU A 102 5.46 -9.49 8.11
N LYS A 103 5.16 -9.48 9.41
CA LYS A 103 3.98 -8.82 9.95
C LYS A 103 4.21 -7.30 10.02
N ILE A 104 4.02 -6.62 8.90
CA ILE A 104 3.97 -5.17 8.84
C ILE A 104 2.52 -4.71 8.97
N GLU A 105 2.25 -3.87 9.96
CA GLU A 105 0.93 -3.27 10.19
C GLU A 105 0.68 -2.15 9.17
N PHE A 106 0.17 -2.53 8.00
CA PHE A 106 -0.33 -1.57 7.02
C PHE A 106 -1.80 -1.20 7.30
N PRO A 107 -2.23 0.03 6.91
CA PRO A 107 -3.64 0.36 6.88
C PRO A 107 -4.40 -0.58 5.93
N ILE A 108 -5.66 -0.85 6.26
CA ILE A 108 -6.51 -1.74 5.46
C ILE A 108 -6.73 -1.12 4.08
N PRO A 109 -6.40 -1.82 2.99
CA PRO A 109 -6.60 -1.31 1.64
C PRO A 109 -8.10 -1.27 1.30
N VAL A 110 -8.60 -0.09 0.97
CA VAL A 110 -10.02 0.12 0.61
C VAL A 110 -10.29 -0.35 -0.81
N THR A 111 -9.35 -0.11 -1.74
CA THR A 111 -9.53 -0.43 -3.15
C THR A 111 -8.75 -1.67 -3.58
N LYS A 112 -9.18 -2.28 -4.70
CA LYS A 112 -8.40 -3.36 -5.36
C LYS A 112 -7.01 -2.87 -5.78
N ILE A 113 -6.88 -1.59 -6.15
CA ILE A 113 -5.61 -1.01 -6.56
C ILE A 113 -4.65 -0.91 -5.37
N ASP A 114 -5.15 -0.52 -4.20
CA ASP A 114 -4.35 -0.45 -2.97
C ASP A 114 -3.86 -1.84 -2.53
N ARG A 115 -4.69 -2.89 -2.71
CA ARG A 115 -4.25 -4.28 -2.52
C ARG A 115 -3.11 -4.66 -3.46
N MET A 116 -3.20 -4.23 -4.72
CA MET A 116 -2.14 -4.46 -5.72
C MET A 116 -0.86 -3.68 -5.37
N PHE A 117 -0.98 -2.47 -4.83
CA PHE A 117 0.16 -1.69 -4.32
C PHE A 117 0.84 -2.39 -3.15
N LEU A 118 0.08 -2.90 -2.18
CA LEU A 118 0.62 -3.67 -1.06
C LEU A 118 1.38 -4.93 -1.53
N SER A 119 0.85 -5.61 -2.56
CA SER A 119 1.53 -6.76 -3.17
C SER A 119 2.86 -6.35 -3.83
N PHE A 120 2.87 -5.21 -4.52
CA PHE A 120 4.04 -4.66 -5.19
C PHE A 120 5.17 -4.31 -4.20
N ILE A 121 4.86 -3.56 -3.14
CA ILE A 121 5.86 -3.19 -2.12
C ILE A 121 6.28 -4.38 -1.26
N GLY A 122 5.38 -5.35 -1.05
CA GLY A 122 5.69 -6.59 -0.35
C GLY A 122 6.74 -7.41 -1.09
N ASP A 123 6.59 -7.55 -2.42
CA ASP A 123 7.61 -8.18 -3.26
C ASP A 123 8.95 -7.48 -3.15
N LEU A 124 8.97 -6.15 -3.20
CA LEU A 124 10.20 -5.38 -3.03
C LEU A 124 10.91 -5.71 -1.70
N TYR A 125 10.17 -5.72 -0.60
CA TYR A 125 10.71 -6.02 0.72
C TYR A 125 11.38 -7.38 0.75
N GLU A 126 10.69 -8.40 0.25
CA GLU A 126 11.19 -9.77 0.20
C GLU A 126 12.46 -9.89 -0.67
N ARG A 127 12.53 -9.18 -1.80
CA ARG A 127 13.73 -9.18 -2.65
C ARG A 127 14.93 -8.54 -1.95
N LEU A 128 14.72 -7.43 -1.26
CA LEU A 128 15.78 -6.77 -0.49
C LEU A 128 16.27 -7.65 0.65
N LYS A 129 15.36 -8.36 1.32
CA LYS A 129 15.71 -9.35 2.35
C LYS A 129 16.59 -10.47 1.79
N ILE A 130 16.19 -11.08 0.66
CA ILE A 130 17.01 -12.13 0.01
C ILE A 130 18.41 -11.62 -0.33
N LYS A 131 18.53 -10.41 -0.87
CA LYS A 131 19.83 -9.79 -1.20
C LYS A 131 20.68 -9.56 0.05
N ALA A 132 20.07 -9.04 1.11
CA ALA A 132 20.75 -8.79 2.38
C ALA A 132 21.24 -10.11 3.02
N GLU A 133 20.42 -11.17 3.00
CA GLU A 133 20.78 -12.50 3.50
C GLU A 133 21.97 -13.07 2.72
N ASN A 134 21.92 -12.92 1.40
CA ASN A 134 23.03 -13.34 0.53
C ASN A 134 24.33 -12.60 0.86
N VAL A 135 24.30 -11.30 1.15
CA VAL A 135 25.50 -10.54 1.52
C VAL A 135 26.14 -11.09 2.80
N ILE A 136 25.35 -11.43 3.82
CA ILE A 136 25.88 -12.02 5.06
C ILE A 136 26.50 -13.38 4.81
N ASN A 137 25.85 -14.23 3.99
CA ASN A 137 26.29 -15.60 3.76
C ASN A 137 27.53 -15.70 2.86
N GLU A 138 27.64 -14.83 1.85
CA GLU A 138 28.68 -14.92 0.81
C GLU A 138 29.89 -14.00 1.06
N THR A 139 29.76 -13.01 1.95
CA THR A 139 30.85 -12.05 2.20
C THR A 139 31.70 -12.49 3.39
N ALA A 140 32.95 -12.88 3.14
CA ALA A 140 33.85 -13.34 4.20
C ALA A 140 34.31 -12.22 5.16
N SER A 141 34.31 -10.97 4.72
CA SER A 141 34.85 -9.84 5.49
C SER A 141 33.74 -9.11 6.24
N SER A 142 33.79 -9.11 7.58
CA SER A 142 32.86 -8.34 8.41
C SER A 142 32.88 -6.84 8.09
N LYS A 143 34.04 -6.29 7.69
CA LYS A 143 34.17 -4.88 7.28
C LYS A 143 33.43 -4.59 5.98
N ASP A 144 33.40 -5.54 5.05
CA ASP A 144 32.66 -5.38 3.79
C ASP A 144 31.14 -5.47 4.04
N ILE A 145 30.72 -6.34 4.96
CA ILE A 145 29.32 -6.42 5.41
C ILE A 145 28.90 -5.11 6.10
N GLU A 146 29.73 -4.59 6.99
CA GLU A 146 29.51 -3.29 7.64
C GLU A 146 29.35 -2.16 6.60
N LEU A 147 30.25 -2.09 5.61
CA LEU A 147 30.18 -1.08 4.55
C LEU A 147 28.89 -1.17 3.74
N TYR A 148 28.46 -2.39 3.39
CA TYR A 148 27.19 -2.62 2.71
C TYR A 148 26.01 -2.13 3.57
N ALA A 149 25.97 -2.53 4.84
CA ALA A 149 24.89 -2.18 5.75
C ALA A 149 24.77 -0.66 5.93
N ARG A 150 25.88 0.00 6.27
CA ARG A 150 25.94 1.46 6.51
C ARG A 150 25.45 2.25 5.31
N LYS A 151 25.91 1.88 4.11
CA LYS A 151 25.53 2.53 2.86
C LYS A 151 24.04 2.40 2.54
N ASN A 152 23.46 1.21 2.73
CA ASN A 152 22.04 1.00 2.48
C ASN A 152 21.16 1.68 3.56
N ILE A 153 21.55 1.65 4.83
CA ILE A 153 20.84 2.35 5.91
C ILE A 153 20.83 3.87 5.67
N GLN A 154 21.99 4.46 5.36
CA GLN A 154 22.09 5.89 5.06
C GLN A 154 21.24 6.30 3.86
N LEU A 155 21.21 5.47 2.81
CA LEU A 155 20.36 5.73 1.65
C LEU A 155 18.88 5.61 2.00
N LEU A 156 18.46 4.60 2.77
CA LEU A 156 17.08 4.45 3.23
C LEU A 156 16.63 5.64 4.09
N GLN A 157 17.47 6.12 5.01
CA GLN A 157 17.18 7.31 5.81
C GLN A 157 16.96 8.55 4.95
N ARG A 158 17.77 8.73 3.92
CA ARG A 158 17.60 9.82 2.95
C ARG A 158 16.31 9.66 2.14
N ILE A 159 16.01 8.45 1.66
CA ILE A 159 14.76 8.17 0.93
C ILE A 159 13.54 8.37 1.85
N PHE A 160 13.65 8.04 3.14
CA PHE A 160 12.59 8.27 4.11
C PHE A 160 12.31 9.77 4.29
N LEU A 161 13.34 10.61 4.34
CA LEU A 161 13.16 12.06 4.33
C LEU A 161 12.48 12.55 3.04
N GLU A 162 12.91 12.06 1.88
CA GLU A 162 12.31 12.38 0.58
C GLU A 162 10.81 11.99 0.55
N ALA A 163 10.47 10.77 1.00
CA ALA A 163 9.10 10.27 1.04
C ALA A 163 8.20 10.99 2.06
N ARG A 164 8.76 11.49 3.18
CA ARG A 164 8.04 12.33 4.13
C ARG A 164 7.75 13.73 3.58
N ASN A 165 8.64 14.28 2.75
CA ASN A 165 8.36 15.54 2.08
C ASN A 165 7.23 15.38 1.05
N GLU A 166 7.27 14.30 0.26
CA GLU A 166 6.15 13.94 -0.62
C GLU A 166 4.83 13.80 0.15
N MET A 167 4.87 13.18 1.34
CA MET A 167 3.70 13.06 2.20
C MET A 167 3.10 14.41 2.59
N LYS A 168 3.95 15.40 2.92
CA LYS A 168 3.50 16.77 3.21
C LYS A 168 2.84 17.39 1.99
N GLU A 169 3.45 17.26 0.81
CA GLU A 169 2.90 17.78 -0.44
C GLU A 169 1.52 17.17 -0.75
N VAL A 170 1.38 15.84 -0.61
CA VAL A 170 0.10 15.16 -0.78
C VAL A 170 -0.96 15.64 0.24
N CYS A 171 -0.57 15.90 1.49
CA CYS A 171 -1.47 16.46 2.51
C CYS A 171 -1.93 17.88 2.15
N VAL A 172 -1.04 18.73 1.65
CA VAL A 172 -1.35 20.11 1.24
C VAL A 172 -2.24 20.13 0.00
N ASN A 173 -1.99 19.23 -0.97
CA ASN A 173 -2.73 19.16 -2.23
C ASN A 173 -4.08 18.44 -2.12
N GLY A 174 -4.37 17.76 -1.00
CA GLY A 174 -5.62 17.04 -0.78
C GLY A 174 -5.80 15.80 -1.66
N GLU A 175 -4.72 15.19 -2.15
CA GLU A 175 -4.78 14.04 -3.05
C GLU A 175 -5.04 12.73 -2.29
N SER A 176 -6.28 12.53 -1.84
CA SER A 176 -6.70 11.43 -0.96
C SER A 176 -6.30 10.03 -1.44
N PHE A 177 -6.31 9.78 -2.76
CA PHE A 177 -5.90 8.49 -3.32
C PHE A 177 -4.38 8.25 -3.26
N LYS A 178 -3.56 9.31 -3.34
CA LYS A 178 -2.11 9.20 -3.20
C LYS A 178 -1.70 9.07 -1.75
N PHE A 179 -2.48 9.66 -0.83
CA PHE A 179 -2.22 9.62 0.60
C PHE A 179 -2.00 8.20 1.10
N PHE A 180 -2.90 7.26 0.76
CA PHE A 180 -2.74 5.86 1.16
C PHE A 180 -1.41 5.27 0.69
N ARG A 181 -1.06 5.48 -0.59
CA ARG A 181 0.13 4.88 -1.20
C ARG A 181 1.40 5.49 -0.63
N ILE A 182 1.48 6.81 -0.50
CA ILE A 182 2.65 7.49 0.08
C ILE A 182 2.79 7.17 1.57
N TYR A 183 1.68 7.06 2.32
CA TYR A 183 1.71 6.62 3.72
C TYR A 183 2.29 5.21 3.84
N VAL A 184 1.72 4.25 3.11
CA VAL A 184 2.15 2.86 3.09
C VAL A 184 3.62 2.74 2.65
N PHE A 185 4.03 3.54 1.68
CA PHE A 185 5.41 3.58 1.21
C PHE A 185 6.38 4.09 2.28
N ASN A 186 6.03 5.15 3.01
CA ASN A 186 6.78 5.58 4.19
C ASN A 186 6.85 4.49 5.26
N VAL A 187 5.75 3.77 5.49
CA VAL A 187 5.71 2.63 6.42
C VAL A 187 6.69 1.54 6.01
N LEU A 188 6.73 1.19 4.73
CA LEU A 188 7.69 0.24 4.18
C LEU A 188 9.14 0.69 4.40
N ILE A 189 9.47 1.95 4.07
CA ILE A 189 10.84 2.46 4.17
C ILE A 189 11.35 2.36 5.60
N TYR A 190 10.57 2.79 6.60
CA TYR A 190 11.06 2.71 7.97
C TYR A 190 11.17 1.26 8.47
N HIS A 191 10.32 0.35 8.02
CA HIS A 191 10.49 -1.08 8.32
C HIS A 191 11.77 -1.64 7.67
N LEU A 192 12.12 -1.21 6.44
CA LEU A 192 13.40 -1.55 5.83
C LEU A 192 14.58 -1.02 6.65
N ILE A 193 14.50 0.22 7.18
CA ILE A 193 15.55 0.76 8.08
C ILE A 193 15.73 -0.15 9.30
N LEU A 194 14.63 -0.49 9.99
CA LEU A 194 14.66 -1.38 11.16
C LEU A 194 15.19 -2.76 10.81
N PHE A 195 14.76 -3.33 9.68
CA PHE A 195 15.24 -4.61 9.19
C PHE A 195 16.76 -4.60 8.99
N TYR A 196 17.30 -3.64 8.25
CA TYR A 196 18.75 -3.53 8.04
C TYR A 196 19.49 -3.28 9.38
N GLN A 197 18.99 -2.41 10.26
CA GLN A 197 19.62 -2.16 11.58
C GLN A 197 19.64 -3.40 12.48
N ASN A 198 18.62 -4.24 12.41
CA ASN A 198 18.53 -5.46 13.21
C ASN A 198 19.35 -6.59 12.61
N MET A 199 19.21 -6.82 11.31
CA MET A 199 19.90 -7.89 10.59
C MET A 199 21.42 -7.74 10.64
N PHE A 200 21.92 -6.51 10.54
CA PHE A 200 23.36 -6.23 10.49
C PHE A 200 23.93 -5.78 11.84
N SER A 201 23.20 -5.92 12.95
CA SER A 201 23.63 -5.38 14.25
C SER A 201 24.89 -6.02 14.82
N GLY A 202 25.26 -7.22 14.35
CA GLY A 202 26.51 -7.86 14.73
C GLY A 202 27.75 -7.27 14.06
N PHE A 203 27.58 -6.38 13.07
CA PHE A 203 28.67 -5.89 12.22
C PHE A 203 29.02 -4.42 12.45
N PHE A 204 28.20 -3.63 13.15
CA PHE A 204 28.53 -2.23 13.43
C PHE A 204 27.90 -1.72 14.74
N ILE A 205 28.54 -0.71 15.32
CA ILE A 205 28.09 -0.01 16.54
C ILE A 205 27.68 1.41 16.12
N GLU A 206 26.44 1.57 15.67
CA GLU A 206 25.83 2.88 15.42
C GLU A 206 24.56 3.01 16.27
N GLU A 207 24.18 4.25 16.59
CA GLU A 207 22.93 4.54 17.26
C GLU A 207 21.76 4.07 16.39
N LYS A 208 20.99 3.12 16.90
CA LYS A 208 19.83 2.57 16.18
C LYS A 208 18.65 3.51 16.33
N GLN A 209 18.00 3.78 15.20
CA GLN A 209 16.70 4.44 15.23
C GLN A 209 15.66 3.44 15.74
N THR A 210 14.82 3.90 16.66
CA THR A 210 13.73 3.08 17.20
C THR A 210 12.51 3.15 16.28
N LYS A 211 11.68 2.11 16.31
CA LYS A 211 10.36 2.13 15.65
C LYS A 211 9.53 3.34 16.09
N SER A 212 9.61 3.72 17.37
CA SER A 212 8.90 4.88 17.90
C SER A 212 9.37 6.19 17.29
N GLN A 213 10.70 6.40 17.17
CA GLN A 213 11.26 7.60 16.55
C GLN A 213 10.84 7.71 15.09
N LEU A 214 11.01 6.65 14.29
CA LEU A 214 10.63 6.66 12.87
C LEU A 214 9.12 6.86 12.66
N ARG A 215 8.29 6.29 13.54
CA ARG A 215 6.83 6.48 13.51
C ARG A 215 6.45 7.91 13.87
N HIS A 216 7.07 8.50 14.88
CA HIS A 216 6.88 9.90 15.26
C HIS A 216 7.29 10.83 14.11
N ASP A 217 8.43 10.55 13.48
CA ASP A 217 8.95 11.24 12.31
C ASP A 217 7.95 11.26 11.13
N LEU A 218 7.28 10.13 10.87
CA LEU A 218 6.22 10.05 9.86
C LEU A 218 4.98 10.84 10.29
N TYR A 219 4.53 10.72 11.53
CA TYR A 219 3.34 11.44 12.00
C TYR A 219 3.54 12.96 11.99
N ASN A 220 4.74 13.44 12.28
CA ASN A 220 5.08 14.87 12.16
C ASN A 220 5.07 15.37 10.71
N SER A 221 5.13 14.50 9.71
CA SER A 221 4.95 14.88 8.30
C SER A 221 3.49 14.86 7.84
N ILE A 222 2.56 14.39 8.67
CA ILE A 222 1.14 14.37 8.35
C ILE A 222 0.51 15.65 8.88
N GLU A 223 0.13 16.55 7.98
CA GLU A 223 -0.59 17.77 8.34
C GLU A 223 -2.08 17.45 8.57
N PHE A 224 -2.39 16.90 9.75
CA PHE A 224 -3.76 16.49 10.12
C PHE A 224 -4.78 17.63 9.99
N ASN A 225 -4.34 18.89 10.16
CA ASN A 225 -5.20 20.07 10.00
C ASN A 225 -5.71 20.25 8.55
N ASN A 226 -5.01 19.71 7.55
CA ASN A 226 -5.42 19.77 6.15
C ASN A 226 -6.22 18.52 5.72
N LEU A 227 -6.08 17.41 6.46
CA LEU A 227 -6.80 16.15 6.20
C LEU A 227 -8.16 16.11 6.91
N MET A 228 -8.24 16.73 8.08
CA MET A 228 -9.50 16.99 8.75
C MET A 228 -10.10 18.21 8.07
N GLU A 229 -11.18 18.03 7.29
CA GLU A 229 -12.03 19.17 7.01
C GLU A 229 -12.32 19.87 8.35
N PRO A 230 -12.16 21.20 8.43
CA PRO A 230 -12.43 21.89 9.68
C PRO A 230 -13.87 21.57 10.10
N PHE A 231 -14.01 20.94 11.27
CA PHE A 231 -15.30 20.59 11.87
C PHE A 231 -16.27 21.79 11.97
N SER A 232 -15.78 23.02 11.74
CA SER A 232 -16.57 24.25 11.66
C SER A 232 -17.45 24.39 10.41
N ASN A 233 -17.27 23.58 9.36
CA ASN A 233 -18.11 23.64 8.15
C ASN A 233 -19.20 22.56 8.06
N TYR A 234 -19.37 21.70 9.08
CA TYR A 234 -20.53 20.80 9.13
C TYR A 234 -21.88 21.53 9.32
N ASN A 235 -21.85 22.85 9.59
CA ASN A 235 -23.03 23.71 9.58
C ASN A 235 -23.27 24.44 8.25
N SER A 236 -22.43 24.22 7.24
CA SER A 236 -22.57 24.82 5.91
C SER A 236 -22.27 23.78 4.84
N ILE A 237 -23.26 22.91 4.58
CA ILE A 237 -23.29 21.99 3.44
C ILE A 237 -23.07 22.81 2.15
N LYS A 238 -21.83 22.87 1.67
CA LYS A 238 -21.56 23.13 0.26
C LYS A 238 -21.93 21.86 -0.49
N LYS A 239 -22.85 21.99 -1.44
CA LYS A 239 -23.20 20.92 -2.39
C LYS A 239 -21.91 20.41 -3.05
N PRO A 240 -21.66 19.08 -3.06
CA PRO A 240 -20.62 18.53 -3.90
C PRO A 240 -21.00 18.75 -5.36
N GLU A 241 -20.07 19.33 -6.11
CA GLU A 241 -20.14 19.40 -7.57
C GLU A 241 -19.87 18.00 -8.12
N SER A 242 -20.80 17.56 -8.98
CA SER A 242 -20.80 16.31 -9.76
C SER A 242 -20.70 15.00 -8.98
N ASP A 243 -21.85 14.51 -8.51
CA ASP A 243 -22.17 13.09 -8.56
C ASP A 243 -23.43 12.97 -9.41
N ASP A 244 -23.48 11.98 -10.30
CA ASP A 244 -24.63 11.64 -11.13
C ASP A 244 -25.93 11.72 -10.32
N GLU A 245 -27.00 12.25 -10.93
CA GLU A 245 -28.33 12.45 -10.33
C GLU A 245 -28.97 11.12 -9.87
N ILE A 246 -28.46 10.53 -8.80
CA ILE A 246 -29.21 9.59 -7.99
C ILE A 246 -30.28 10.43 -7.32
N GLY A 247 -31.44 10.50 -7.96
CA GLY A 247 -32.61 11.21 -7.45
C GLY A 247 -32.94 10.77 -6.03
N THR A 248 -33.63 11.63 -5.29
CA THR A 248 -34.11 11.29 -3.95
C THR A 248 -35.27 10.30 -4.02
N PHE A 249 -35.31 9.38 -3.07
CA PHE A 249 -36.39 8.42 -2.90
C PHE A 249 -37.44 9.00 -1.95
N VAL A 250 -38.68 9.13 -2.44
CA VAL A 250 -39.81 9.54 -1.60
C VAL A 250 -40.25 8.37 -0.73
N TRP A 251 -39.98 8.46 0.56
CA TRP A 251 -40.41 7.49 1.56
C TRP A 251 -41.82 7.80 2.06
N LYS A 252 -42.80 7.03 1.60
CA LYS A 252 -44.21 7.16 2.02
C LYS A 252 -44.53 6.46 3.35
N GLY A 253 -43.57 5.77 3.95
CA GLY A 253 -43.74 5.04 5.22
C GLY A 253 -43.40 5.89 6.45
N LYS A 254 -43.53 5.30 7.65
CA LYS A 254 -43.05 5.95 8.88
C LYS A 254 -41.51 5.99 8.88
N LYS A 255 -40.90 7.11 9.28
CA LYS A 255 -39.43 7.32 9.26
C LYS A 255 -38.67 6.29 10.11
N ASN A 256 -39.25 5.90 11.24
CA ASN A 256 -38.67 4.88 12.11
C ASN A 256 -38.67 3.48 11.51
N VAL A 257 -39.59 3.16 10.59
CA VAL A 257 -39.63 1.86 9.89
C VAL A 257 -38.41 1.71 9.00
N LEU A 258 -38.08 2.75 8.21
CA LEU A 258 -36.89 2.77 7.36
C LEU A 258 -35.61 2.64 8.19
N ALA A 259 -35.49 3.41 9.26
CA ALA A 259 -34.32 3.33 10.14
C ALA A 259 -34.22 1.95 10.84
N THR A 260 -35.35 1.32 11.17
CA THR A 260 -35.38 -0.02 11.77
C THR A 260 -34.91 -1.09 10.78
N LEU A 261 -35.28 -1.00 9.50
CA LEU A 261 -34.79 -1.92 8.46
C LEU A 261 -33.25 -1.93 8.40
N PHE A 262 -32.62 -0.75 8.34
CA PHE A 262 -31.15 -0.67 8.29
C PHE A 262 -30.49 -1.12 9.60
N TYR A 263 -31.15 -0.92 10.73
CA TYR A 263 -30.71 -1.49 12.00
C TYR A 263 -30.71 -3.02 11.96
N ASP A 264 -31.79 -3.62 11.47
CA ASP A 264 -32.00 -5.06 11.41
C ASP A 264 -31.00 -5.73 10.45
N LEU A 265 -30.84 -5.19 9.23
CA LEU A 265 -29.83 -5.64 8.26
C LEU A 265 -28.41 -5.62 8.84
N ARG A 266 -28.10 -4.63 9.68
CA ARG A 266 -26.80 -4.55 10.38
C ARG A 266 -26.68 -5.61 11.47
N GLN A 267 -27.72 -5.84 12.28
CA GLN A 267 -27.72 -6.88 13.32
C GLN A 267 -27.60 -8.29 12.74
N GLU A 268 -28.17 -8.51 11.56
CA GLU A 268 -28.11 -9.78 10.83
C GLU A 268 -26.80 -9.95 10.04
N ASN A 269 -25.85 -9.01 10.14
CA ASN A 269 -24.60 -8.97 9.38
C ASN A 269 -24.76 -8.94 7.85
N LEU A 270 -25.94 -8.54 7.36
CA LEU A 270 -26.20 -8.31 5.94
C LEU A 270 -25.67 -6.94 5.47
N LEU A 271 -25.36 -6.05 6.41
CA LEU A 271 -24.82 -4.72 6.16
C LEU A 271 -23.66 -4.38 7.11
N GLU A 272 -22.42 -4.37 6.59
CA GLU A 272 -21.21 -4.01 7.36
C GLU A 272 -20.95 -2.50 7.29
N VAL A 273 -21.77 -1.70 7.99
CA VAL A 273 -21.74 -0.23 7.94
C VAL A 273 -21.93 0.39 9.34
N LYS A 274 -21.28 1.53 9.64
CA LYS A 274 -21.44 2.24 10.92
C LYS A 274 -22.75 3.02 10.96
N ASN A 275 -23.28 3.25 12.17
CA ASN A 275 -24.53 4.01 12.36
C ASN A 275 -24.48 5.42 11.74
N ILE A 276 -23.32 6.09 11.78
CA ILE A 276 -23.16 7.43 11.20
C ILE A 276 -23.33 7.40 9.68
N ASP A 277 -22.83 6.38 9.01
CA ASP A 277 -22.92 6.25 7.56
C ASP A 277 -24.36 5.93 7.13
N ILE A 278 -25.08 5.12 7.92
CA ILE A 278 -26.54 4.88 7.73
C ILE A 278 -27.31 6.19 7.88
N CYS A 279 -27.00 6.99 8.90
CA CYS A 279 -27.63 8.31 9.09
C CYS A 279 -27.43 9.23 7.89
N LEU A 280 -26.19 9.31 7.38
CA LEU A 280 -25.85 10.14 6.23
C LEU A 280 -26.51 9.64 4.94
N LEU A 281 -26.51 8.32 4.70
CA LEU A 281 -27.13 7.71 3.54
C LEU A 281 -28.64 7.98 3.52
N LEU A 282 -29.32 7.71 4.64
CA LEU A 282 -30.77 7.91 4.74
C LEU A 282 -31.15 9.39 4.63
N ASN A 283 -30.38 10.29 5.23
CA ASN A 283 -30.62 11.71 5.11
C ASN A 283 -30.38 12.25 3.68
N LYS A 284 -29.33 11.76 3.00
CA LYS A 284 -28.96 12.22 1.65
C LYS A 284 -29.96 11.76 0.60
N TYR A 285 -30.42 10.51 0.67
CA TYR A 285 -31.19 9.90 -0.42
C TYR A 285 -32.68 9.71 -0.12
N PHE A 286 -33.14 9.81 1.12
CA PHE A 286 -34.56 9.64 1.43
C PHE A 286 -35.20 10.93 1.92
N VAL A 287 -36.31 11.27 1.27
CA VAL A 287 -37.17 12.41 1.63
C VAL A 287 -38.55 11.91 2.05
N ASP A 288 -39.27 12.68 2.85
CA ASP A 288 -40.67 12.37 3.17
C ASP A 288 -41.62 12.73 2.01
N ASP A 289 -42.93 12.53 2.24
CA ASP A 289 -44.01 12.83 1.31
C ASP A 289 -44.06 14.30 0.87
N LYS A 290 -43.39 15.20 1.60
CA LYS A 290 -43.26 16.63 1.29
C LYS A 290 -41.92 16.99 0.65
N GLY A 291 -41.08 16.00 0.35
CA GLY A 291 -39.75 16.22 -0.21
C GLY A 291 -38.73 16.71 0.82
N ILE A 292 -39.01 16.62 2.12
CA ILE A 292 -38.08 17.06 3.17
C ILE A 292 -37.18 15.87 3.56
N PRO A 293 -35.84 16.06 3.59
CA PRO A 293 -34.92 15.03 4.04
C PRO A 293 -35.26 14.48 5.43
N ILE A 294 -35.12 13.17 5.60
CA ILE A 294 -35.34 12.54 6.90
C ILE A 294 -34.26 13.03 7.88
N SER A 295 -34.68 13.60 9.01
CA SER A 295 -33.76 14.18 10.01
C SER A 295 -32.78 13.15 10.56
N ILE A 296 -31.49 13.51 10.57
CA ILE A 296 -30.40 12.70 11.17
C ILE A 296 -30.71 12.35 12.63
N ALA A 297 -31.19 13.29 13.43
CA ALA A 297 -31.52 13.05 14.83
C ALA A 297 -32.62 11.98 15.00
N THR A 298 -33.58 11.93 14.07
CA THR A 298 -34.63 10.91 14.06
C THR A 298 -34.05 9.53 13.75
N ILE A 299 -33.18 9.44 12.73
CA ILE A 299 -32.53 8.20 12.33
C ILE A 299 -31.64 7.68 13.45
N GLU A 300 -30.75 8.53 13.97
CA GLU A 300 -29.81 8.21 15.04
C GLU A 300 -30.53 7.69 16.30
N THR A 301 -31.66 8.30 16.65
CA THR A 301 -32.49 7.86 17.78
C THR A 301 -33.01 6.43 17.59
N CYS A 302 -33.33 6.03 16.36
CA CYS A 302 -33.82 4.68 16.05
C CYS A 302 -32.69 3.64 15.98
N LEU A 303 -31.47 4.05 15.64
CA LEU A 303 -30.30 3.16 15.53
C LEU A 303 -29.60 2.86 16.87
N LYS A 304 -30.01 3.51 17.97
CA LYS A 304 -29.43 3.29 19.31
C LYS A 304 -29.89 1.94 19.88
N ASP A 305 -28.93 1.09 20.26
CA ASP A 305 -29.21 -0.27 20.76
C ASP A 305 -30.14 -0.26 21.99
N TYR A 306 -29.93 0.72 22.89
CA TYR A 306 -30.72 0.93 24.11
C TYR A 306 -32.08 1.63 23.90
N ARG A 307 -32.49 1.91 22.65
CA ARG A 307 -33.80 2.52 22.31
C ARG A 307 -34.71 1.59 21.49
N PRO A 308 -34.98 0.35 21.93
CA PRO A 308 -35.92 -0.54 21.25
C PRO A 308 -37.36 0.00 21.24
N ASP A 309 -37.67 0.98 22.10
CA ASP A 309 -38.95 1.71 22.12
C ASP A 309 -39.17 2.58 20.88
N LYS A 310 -38.09 2.98 20.20
CA LYS A 310 -38.15 3.86 19.02
C LYS A 310 -38.12 3.09 17.70
N ARG A 311 -37.76 1.81 17.73
CA ARG A 311 -37.81 0.91 16.57
C ARG A 311 -39.24 0.47 16.26
N SER A 312 -39.50 0.23 14.98
CA SER A 312 -40.79 -0.33 14.52
C SER A 312 -40.97 -1.76 15.04
N LYS A 313 -42.21 -2.17 15.33
CA LYS A 313 -42.57 -3.48 15.89
C LYS A 313 -43.81 -4.05 15.22
N GLY A 314 -43.96 -5.38 15.31
CA GLY A 314 -45.12 -6.09 14.78
C GLY A 314 -45.30 -5.87 13.29
N ASN A 315 -46.54 -5.63 12.86
CA ASN A 315 -46.91 -5.48 11.44
C ASN A 315 -46.32 -4.24 10.77
N ASP A 316 -45.81 -3.28 11.54
CA ASP A 316 -45.14 -2.08 11.01
C ASP A 316 -43.63 -2.34 10.73
N ARG A 317 -43.06 -3.48 11.15
CA ARG A 317 -41.64 -3.81 10.91
C ARG A 317 -41.51 -4.50 9.55
N ILE A 318 -40.52 -4.10 8.76
CA ILE A 318 -40.22 -4.77 7.48
C ILE A 318 -39.51 -6.07 7.81
N ASP A 319 -40.03 -7.17 7.26
CA ASP A 319 -39.51 -8.51 7.42
C ASP A 319 -38.27 -8.71 6.53
N THR A 320 -37.10 -8.80 7.16
CA THR A 320 -35.78 -8.97 6.51
C THR A 320 -35.56 -10.40 6.00
N ASP A 321 -36.24 -11.39 6.57
CA ASP A 321 -36.15 -12.80 6.15
C ASP A 321 -36.64 -13.02 4.71
N LYS A 322 -37.48 -12.10 4.19
CA LYS A 322 -37.95 -12.14 2.79
C LYS A 322 -36.90 -11.70 1.76
N TYR A 323 -35.80 -11.11 2.22
CA TYR A 323 -34.73 -10.55 1.39
C TYR A 323 -33.37 -11.21 1.64
N SER A 324 -33.35 -12.19 2.55
CA SER A 324 -32.22 -13.09 2.85
C SER A 324 -32.31 -14.32 1.97
#